data_AF-A0A1E3NK68-F1
#
_entry.id   AF-A0A1E3NK68-F1
#
_cell.length_a   1.000
_cell.length_b   1.000
_cell.length_c   1.000
_cell.angle_alpha   90.00
_cell.angle_beta   90.00
_cell.angle_gamma   90.00
#
_symmetry.space_group_name_H-M   'P 1'
#
loop_
_entity.id
_entity.type
_entity.pdbx_description
1 polymer ?
#
loop_
_entity_poly.entity_id
_entity_poly.type
_entity_poly.pdbx_seq_one_letter_code
_entity_poly.pdbx_strand_id
1 'polypeptide(L)'
;MDINDERLNDITNYVVDLRNNDVFIPTDLSSENELPNNNNGNTTRTAYLVVDTNFILSHLSLLDDLERLLHTKYMGTYQIVIPKQVVHELDGLKDADRTIDSRHSISRLARSAIDWCYLHFHESMPTVTGQRLHERIDKNALKDNAILDCCLYFQNVENGGGNMVVLLSNDKNLCVKALVNNVLTISYRLGMTADLIANNVVSELNNNYNFDDSSNQMPPEGQFNSNDSNVLMNNDDMDVEPIYIQENTIDLVPDGQDTSTPNSTSSPYFFHETSEEIFSQVTTLTLEAIKYAVESIFEDDIEMVGYDDSKMRTLLDAARCIVKMGLSTFSEFFDRRRFNPMKMLQDRGQMQIYVNVPKDVPSLKTFVAFWTDFLEGIYANRGQSQKAALSQIINHWQGLIKRL
;
A
#
# COMPACT_ATOMS: atom_id res chain seq x y z
N MET A 1 -30.01 -6.85 -11.78
CA MET A 1 -31.23 -7.67 -11.93
C MET A 1 -31.19 -8.67 -10.79
N ASP A 2 -31.94 -8.40 -9.71
CA ASP A 2 -31.80 -9.15 -8.45
C ASP A 2 -32.52 -10.50 -8.49
N ILE A 3 -32.00 -11.46 -7.73
CA ILE A 3 -32.50 -12.84 -7.67
C ILE A 3 -33.27 -13.07 -6.36
N ASN A 4 -34.47 -13.66 -6.45
CA ASN A 4 -35.34 -13.96 -5.30
C ASN A 4 -34.72 -14.99 -4.33
N ASP A 5 -35.05 -14.88 -3.03
CA ASP A 5 -34.52 -15.70 -1.93
C ASP A 5 -34.61 -17.22 -2.12
N GLU A 6 -35.66 -17.75 -2.76
CA GLU A 6 -35.79 -19.20 -3.01
C GLU A 6 -34.70 -19.78 -3.92
N ARG A 7 -34.05 -18.93 -4.74
CA ARG A 7 -33.02 -19.31 -5.71
C ARG A 7 -31.60 -19.02 -5.24
N LEU A 8 -31.47 -18.36 -4.09
CA LEU A 8 -30.18 -18.06 -3.46
C LEU A 8 -29.46 -19.34 -3.01
N ASN A 9 -30.21 -20.37 -2.65
CA ASN A 9 -29.67 -21.68 -2.29
C ASN A 9 -28.96 -22.35 -3.47
N ASP A 10 -29.44 -22.17 -4.72
CA ASP A 10 -28.82 -22.74 -5.91
C ASP A 10 -27.44 -22.10 -6.19
N ILE A 11 -27.33 -20.77 -5.98
CA ILE A 11 -26.07 -20.03 -6.09
C ILE A 11 -25.11 -20.44 -4.96
N THR A 12 -25.61 -20.48 -3.73
CA THR A 12 -24.83 -20.84 -2.54
C THR A 12 -24.24 -22.25 -2.68
N ASN A 13 -25.06 -23.23 -3.09
CA ASN A 13 -24.59 -24.59 -3.31
C ASN A 13 -23.52 -24.67 -4.39
N TYR A 14 -23.63 -23.86 -5.45
CA TYR A 14 -22.63 -23.87 -6.52
C TYR A 14 -21.29 -23.26 -6.11
N VAL A 15 -21.32 -22.15 -5.37
CA VAL A 15 -20.10 -21.56 -4.78
C VAL A 15 -19.45 -22.54 -3.81
N VAL A 16 -20.25 -23.24 -3.00
CA VAL A 16 -19.75 -24.31 -2.10
C VAL A 16 -19.15 -25.49 -2.88
N ASP A 17 -19.78 -25.93 -3.97
CA ASP A 17 -19.28 -27.02 -4.82
C ASP A 17 -17.95 -26.66 -5.49
N LEU A 18 -17.78 -25.43 -5.97
CA LEU A 18 -16.51 -24.94 -6.53
C LEU A 18 -15.41 -24.90 -5.47
N ARG A 19 -15.72 -24.38 -4.29
CA ARG A 19 -14.82 -24.43 -3.14
C ARG A 19 -14.37 -25.87 -2.88
N ASN A 20 -15.27 -26.86 -2.95
CA ASN A 20 -14.92 -28.25 -2.65
C ASN A 20 -14.10 -28.96 -3.74
N ASN A 21 -14.08 -28.45 -4.98
CA ASN A 21 -13.40 -29.10 -6.11
C ASN A 21 -12.00 -28.53 -6.43
N ASP A 22 -11.67 -27.32 -5.96
CA ASP A 22 -10.31 -26.77 -6.06
C ASP A 22 -9.48 -27.08 -4.80
N VAL A 23 -8.70 -28.15 -4.88
CA VAL A 23 -7.67 -28.51 -3.89
C VAL A 23 -6.39 -27.73 -4.23
N PHE A 24 -6.17 -26.62 -3.54
CA PHE A 24 -4.85 -26.00 -3.47
C PHE A 24 -4.03 -26.70 -2.38
N ILE A 25 -2.81 -27.12 -2.73
CA ILE A 25 -1.80 -27.64 -1.79
C ILE A 25 -0.84 -26.48 -1.49
N PRO A 26 -0.88 -25.87 -0.30
CA PRO A 26 0.17 -24.97 0.14
C PRO A 26 1.44 -25.79 0.42
N THR A 27 2.56 -25.38 -0.18
CA THR A 27 3.89 -25.85 0.23
C THR A 27 4.44 -24.85 1.23
N ASP A 28 4.91 -25.37 2.35
CA ASP A 28 5.00 -24.72 3.64
C ASP A 28 6.35 -23.99 3.89
N LEU A 29 6.31 -23.10 4.89
CA LEU A 29 7.40 -22.55 5.73
C LEU A 29 8.26 -21.38 5.19
N SER A 30 8.03 -20.17 5.71
CA SER A 30 8.77 -19.68 6.89
C SER A 30 8.46 -18.21 7.29
N SER A 31 8.57 -17.99 8.61
CA SER A 31 8.96 -16.75 9.31
C SER A 31 7.92 -15.63 9.51
N GLU A 32 7.50 -15.52 10.77
CA GLU A 32 6.83 -14.36 11.40
C GLU A 32 7.65 -13.07 11.22
N ASN A 33 6.98 -11.93 11.00
CA ASN A 33 7.50 -10.62 11.39
C ASN A 33 6.40 -9.56 11.58
N GLU A 34 6.76 -8.60 12.43
CA GLU A 34 5.94 -7.73 13.27
C GLU A 34 5.16 -6.60 12.55
N LEU A 35 4.05 -6.20 13.18
CA LEU A 35 3.18 -5.08 12.80
C LEU A 35 3.91 -3.72 12.99
N PRO A 36 3.94 -2.83 11.98
CA PRO A 36 4.50 -1.50 12.13
C PRO A 36 3.51 -0.50 12.76
N ASN A 37 4.11 0.45 13.48
CA ASN A 37 3.49 1.38 14.41
C ASN A 37 2.90 2.64 13.74
N ASN A 38 1.88 3.18 14.39
CA ASN A 38 0.97 4.25 13.95
C ASN A 38 1.62 5.63 13.69
N ASN A 39 1.21 6.30 12.61
CA ASN A 39 1.39 7.74 12.40
C ASN A 39 0.03 8.42 12.31
N ASN A 40 -0.29 9.24 13.33
CA ASN A 40 -1.53 10.00 13.44
C ASN A 40 -1.60 11.13 12.42
N GLY A 41 -2.27 10.88 11.29
CA GLY A 41 -2.90 11.92 10.47
C GLY A 41 -4.39 11.97 10.82
N ASN A 42 -5.01 13.16 10.78
CA ASN A 42 -6.47 13.30 10.87
C ASN A 42 -7.13 12.62 9.65
N THR A 43 -7.30 11.31 9.71
CA THR A 43 -7.97 10.51 8.69
C THR A 43 -9.46 10.54 8.95
N THR A 44 -10.23 10.98 7.96
CA THR A 44 -11.68 10.73 7.93
C THR A 44 -11.89 9.22 7.98
N ARG A 45 -12.50 8.71 9.06
CA ARG A 45 -12.73 7.27 9.25
C ARG A 45 -13.69 6.78 8.16
N THR A 46 -13.26 5.79 7.39
CA THR A 46 -14.05 5.18 6.30
C THR A 46 -14.56 3.82 6.76
N ALA A 47 -15.85 3.53 6.53
CA ALA A 47 -16.37 2.18 6.74
C ALA A 47 -16.06 1.30 5.51
N TYR A 48 -15.68 0.04 5.73
CA TYR A 48 -15.38 -0.90 4.64
C TYR A 48 -16.50 -1.92 4.50
N LEU A 49 -17.11 -1.99 3.32
CA LEU A 49 -18.15 -2.95 2.96
C LEU A 49 -17.49 -4.08 2.18
N VAL A 50 -17.18 -5.18 2.87
CA VAL A 50 -16.53 -6.35 2.27
C VAL A 50 -17.61 -7.24 1.64
N VAL A 51 -17.48 -7.54 0.36
CA VAL A 51 -18.50 -8.26 -0.41
C VAL A 51 -18.18 -9.75 -0.47
N ASP A 52 -19.19 -10.61 -0.30
CA ASP A 52 -19.12 -12.06 -0.53
C ASP A 52 -19.53 -12.42 -1.97
N THR A 53 -19.03 -13.53 -2.51
CA THR A 53 -19.34 -14.05 -3.86
C THR A 53 -20.84 -14.25 -4.07
N ASN A 54 -21.52 -14.86 -3.10
CA ASN A 54 -22.97 -15.07 -3.21
C ASN A 54 -23.71 -13.74 -3.28
N PHE A 55 -23.25 -12.73 -2.54
CA PHE A 55 -23.89 -11.43 -2.47
C PHE A 55 -23.74 -10.67 -3.79
N ILE A 56 -22.53 -10.62 -4.37
CA ILE A 56 -22.30 -9.93 -5.65
C ILE A 56 -23.05 -10.63 -6.81
N LEU A 57 -23.15 -11.96 -6.80
CA LEU A 57 -23.89 -12.68 -7.84
C LEU A 57 -25.40 -12.43 -7.78
N SER A 58 -25.99 -12.34 -6.59
CA SER A 58 -27.44 -12.19 -6.44
C SER A 58 -27.92 -10.75 -6.41
N HIS A 59 -27.07 -9.81 -5.99
CA HIS A 59 -27.44 -8.42 -5.65
C HIS A 59 -26.52 -7.37 -6.31
N LEU A 60 -26.01 -7.64 -7.52
CA LEU A 60 -25.13 -6.71 -8.24
C LEU A 60 -25.77 -5.32 -8.46
N SER A 61 -27.08 -5.25 -8.70
CA SER A 61 -27.79 -3.96 -8.86
C SER A 61 -27.74 -3.13 -7.57
N LEU A 62 -27.92 -3.78 -6.43
CA LEU A 62 -27.87 -3.14 -5.13
C LEU A 62 -26.46 -2.59 -4.83
N LEU A 63 -25.41 -3.33 -5.21
CA LEU A 63 -24.02 -2.86 -5.11
C LEU A 63 -23.76 -1.65 -6.01
N ASP A 64 -24.28 -1.66 -7.24
CA ASP A 64 -24.20 -0.51 -8.16
C ASP A 64 -24.93 0.73 -7.62
N ASP A 65 -26.10 0.54 -7.01
CA ASP A 65 -26.83 1.61 -6.33
C ASP A 65 -26.06 2.16 -5.11
N LEU A 66 -25.42 1.28 -4.32
CA LEU A 66 -24.58 1.68 -3.18
C LEU A 66 -23.37 2.50 -3.64
N GLU A 67 -22.69 2.04 -4.69
CA GLU A 67 -21.58 2.75 -5.31
C GLU A 67 -21.99 4.16 -5.75
N ARG A 68 -23.13 4.29 -6.44
CA ARG A 68 -23.65 5.59 -6.89
C ARG A 68 -23.99 6.53 -5.72
N LEU A 69 -24.48 5.99 -4.61
CA LEU A 69 -24.75 6.78 -3.40
C LEU A 69 -23.47 7.28 -2.73
N LEU A 70 -22.34 6.57 -2.85
CA LEU A 70 -21.03 7.07 -2.41
C LEU A 70 -20.66 8.36 -3.11
N HIS A 71 -20.85 8.42 -4.42
CA HIS A 71 -20.52 9.59 -5.22
C HIS A 71 -21.45 10.78 -4.98
N THR A 72 -22.74 10.51 -4.82
CA THR A 72 -23.77 11.56 -4.85
C THR A 72 -24.13 12.11 -3.47
N LYS A 73 -24.07 11.28 -2.42
CA LYS A 73 -24.66 11.61 -1.12
C LYS A 73 -23.68 11.48 0.04
N TYR A 74 -22.84 10.44 0.05
CA TYR A 74 -22.00 10.11 1.22
C TYR A 74 -20.53 10.45 1.04
N MET A 75 -20.12 11.00 -0.11
CA MET A 75 -18.78 11.57 -0.37
C MET A 75 -17.59 10.74 0.15
N GLY A 76 -17.62 9.41 -0.03
CA GLY A 76 -16.55 8.51 0.39
C GLY A 76 -16.55 8.12 1.87
N THR A 77 -17.66 8.30 2.60
CA THR A 77 -17.80 7.86 4.01
C THR A 77 -17.66 6.34 4.16
N TYR A 78 -17.89 5.59 3.09
CA TYR A 78 -17.58 4.16 3.04
C TYR A 78 -16.91 3.77 1.72
N GLN A 79 -16.35 2.57 1.68
CA GLN A 79 -15.71 1.99 0.51
C GLN A 79 -16.18 0.54 0.35
N ILE A 80 -16.43 0.12 -0.90
CA ILE A 80 -16.76 -1.27 -1.23
C ILE A 80 -15.46 -2.01 -1.51
N VAL A 81 -15.24 -3.13 -0.81
CA VAL A 81 -14.05 -3.97 -0.94
C VAL A 81 -14.45 -5.31 -1.54
N ILE A 82 -13.80 -5.69 -2.63
CA ILE A 82 -13.95 -7.00 -3.26
C ILE A 82 -12.75 -7.88 -2.85
N PRO A 83 -12.95 -8.90 -1.99
CA PRO A 83 -11.87 -9.82 -1.61
C PRO A 83 -11.27 -10.52 -2.82
N LYS A 84 -9.97 -10.83 -2.76
CA LYS A 84 -9.30 -11.58 -3.84
C LYS A 84 -9.95 -12.95 -4.06
N GLN A 85 -10.42 -13.57 -2.98
CA GLN A 85 -11.14 -14.85 -3.02
C GLN A 85 -12.43 -14.76 -3.82
N VAL A 86 -13.13 -13.62 -3.76
CA VAL A 86 -14.37 -13.41 -4.54
C VAL A 86 -14.04 -13.31 -6.03
N VAL A 87 -12.99 -12.56 -6.39
CA VAL A 87 -12.54 -12.50 -7.80
C VAL A 87 -12.16 -13.87 -8.32
N HIS A 88 -11.46 -14.67 -7.51
CA HIS A 88 -11.07 -16.04 -7.87
C HIS A 88 -12.29 -16.94 -8.09
N GLU A 89 -13.27 -16.90 -7.17
CA GLU A 89 -14.51 -17.66 -7.32
C GLU A 89 -15.30 -17.22 -8.57
N LEU A 90 -15.44 -15.91 -8.81
CA LEU A 90 -16.08 -15.39 -10.03
C LEU A 90 -15.42 -15.88 -11.31
N ASP A 91 -14.09 -15.97 -11.34
CA ASP A 91 -13.35 -16.45 -12.52
C ASP A 91 -13.65 -17.93 -12.80
N GLY A 92 -13.72 -18.77 -11.77
CA GLY A 92 -14.14 -20.17 -11.91
C GLY A 92 -15.61 -20.33 -12.34
N LEU A 93 -16.47 -19.37 -12.00
CA LEU A 93 -17.89 -19.37 -12.32
C LEU A 93 -18.21 -18.96 -13.77
N LYS A 94 -17.31 -18.24 -14.46
CA LYS A 94 -17.59 -17.64 -15.77
C LYS A 94 -17.77 -18.67 -16.90
N ASP A 95 -17.20 -19.87 -16.75
CA ASP A 95 -17.25 -20.97 -17.72
C ASP A 95 -18.22 -22.08 -17.30
N ALA A 96 -19.00 -21.84 -16.23
CA ALA A 96 -20.02 -22.75 -15.75
C ALA A 96 -21.14 -22.97 -16.78
N ASP A 97 -21.32 -24.22 -17.24
CA ASP A 97 -22.40 -24.61 -18.15
C ASP A 97 -23.66 -25.05 -17.39
N ARG A 98 -24.19 -24.16 -16.53
CA ARG A 98 -25.42 -24.41 -15.76
C ARG A 98 -26.34 -23.19 -15.73
N THR A 99 -27.58 -23.42 -16.14
CA THR A 99 -28.69 -22.46 -16.10
C THR A 99 -29.40 -22.53 -14.74
N ILE A 100 -29.57 -21.40 -14.06
CA ILE A 100 -30.40 -21.28 -12.85
C ILE A 100 -31.89 -21.30 -13.25
N ASP A 101 -32.21 -20.63 -14.36
CA ASP A 101 -33.50 -20.67 -15.06
C ASP A 101 -33.28 -20.23 -16.53
N SER A 102 -34.32 -20.36 -17.36
CA SER A 102 -34.47 -19.87 -18.73
C SER A 102 -33.95 -18.45 -19.00
N ARG A 103 -33.82 -17.60 -17.97
CA ARG A 103 -33.34 -16.21 -18.08
C ARG A 103 -31.99 -15.93 -17.40
N HIS A 104 -31.47 -16.83 -16.56
CA HIS A 104 -30.28 -16.57 -15.75
C HIS A 104 -29.36 -17.79 -15.73
N SER A 105 -28.16 -17.65 -16.29
CA SER A 105 -27.06 -18.59 -16.06
C SER A 105 -26.09 -18.01 -15.03
N ILE A 106 -25.52 -18.87 -14.21
CA ILE A 106 -24.48 -18.49 -13.23
C ILE A 106 -23.30 -17.84 -13.98
N SER A 107 -22.91 -18.40 -15.11
CA SER A 107 -21.87 -17.85 -15.98
C SER A 107 -22.15 -16.43 -16.43
N ARG A 108 -23.42 -16.06 -16.71
CA ARG A 108 -23.76 -14.68 -17.09
C ARG A 108 -23.66 -13.74 -15.90
N LEU A 109 -24.11 -14.15 -14.71
CA LEU A 109 -23.99 -13.35 -13.49
C LEU A 109 -22.53 -13.12 -13.11
N ALA A 110 -21.72 -14.18 -13.17
CA ALA A 110 -20.29 -14.11 -12.90
C ALA A 110 -19.56 -13.16 -13.86
N ARG A 111 -19.85 -13.26 -15.17
CA ARG A 111 -19.30 -12.32 -16.16
C ARG A 111 -19.76 -10.88 -15.89
N SER A 112 -21.04 -10.66 -15.58
CA SER A 112 -21.53 -9.31 -15.25
C SER A 112 -20.86 -8.74 -14.00
N ALA A 113 -20.60 -9.57 -12.97
CA ALA A 113 -19.87 -9.15 -11.78
C ALA A 113 -18.40 -8.84 -12.09
N ILE A 114 -17.72 -9.66 -12.90
CA ILE A 114 -16.34 -9.41 -13.36
C ILE A 114 -16.26 -8.10 -14.16
N ASP A 115 -17.18 -7.89 -15.11
CA ASP A 115 -17.23 -6.68 -15.92
C ASP A 115 -17.45 -5.44 -15.03
N TRP A 116 -18.32 -5.55 -14.02
CA TRP A 116 -18.55 -4.50 -13.04
C TRP A 116 -17.29 -4.20 -12.22
N CYS A 117 -16.60 -5.23 -11.69
CA CYS A 117 -15.33 -5.05 -10.99
C CYS A 117 -14.28 -4.40 -11.90
N TYR A 118 -14.14 -4.86 -13.14
CA TYR A 118 -13.16 -4.34 -14.10
C TYR A 118 -13.39 -2.85 -14.39
N LEU A 119 -14.65 -2.45 -14.60
CA LEU A 119 -15.01 -1.04 -14.82
C LEU A 119 -14.54 -0.17 -13.66
N HIS A 120 -14.85 -0.57 -12.42
CA HIS A 120 -14.51 0.23 -11.24
C HIS A 120 -13.03 0.17 -10.85
N PHE A 121 -12.31 -0.92 -11.15
CA PHE A 121 -10.86 -0.98 -10.91
C PHE A 121 -10.06 -0.19 -11.94
N HIS A 122 -10.60 -0.04 -13.16
CA HIS A 122 -9.98 0.75 -14.21
C HIS A 122 -10.17 2.26 -13.98
N GLU A 123 -11.37 2.65 -13.57
CA GLU A 123 -11.65 4.02 -13.15
C GLU A 123 -10.96 4.27 -11.80
N SER A 124 -10.01 5.20 -11.72
CA SER A 124 -9.21 5.44 -10.50
C SER A 124 -10.01 6.13 -9.37
N MET A 125 -11.30 5.80 -9.23
CA MET A 125 -12.15 6.30 -8.16
C MET A 125 -12.03 5.39 -6.93
N PRO A 126 -11.85 5.95 -5.72
CA PRO A 126 -11.59 5.16 -4.52
C PRO A 126 -12.85 4.48 -3.93
N THR A 127 -14.00 4.48 -4.61
CA THR A 127 -15.27 4.00 -4.06
C THR A 127 -15.40 2.48 -4.03
N VAL A 128 -14.78 1.80 -5.01
CA VAL A 128 -14.70 0.34 -5.07
C VAL A 128 -13.24 -0.06 -5.24
N THR A 129 -12.75 -0.97 -4.40
CA THR A 129 -11.38 -1.48 -4.48
C THR A 129 -11.36 -3.00 -4.44
N GLY A 130 -10.37 -3.61 -5.07
CA GLY A 130 -10.02 -5.00 -4.87
C GLY A 130 -9.04 -5.13 -3.71
N GLN A 131 -9.16 -6.19 -2.92
CA GLN A 131 -8.14 -6.57 -1.95
C GLN A 131 -6.83 -6.91 -2.69
N ARG A 132 -5.74 -6.24 -2.32
CA ARG A 132 -4.40 -6.50 -2.86
C ARG A 132 -3.84 -7.79 -2.27
N LEU A 133 -2.84 -8.36 -2.94
CA LEU A 133 -2.29 -9.66 -2.55
C LEU A 133 -1.64 -9.65 -1.15
N HIS A 134 -1.02 -8.53 -0.75
CA HIS A 134 -0.42 -8.33 0.57
C HIS A 134 -1.41 -7.85 1.64
N GLU A 135 -2.65 -7.49 1.28
CA GLU A 135 -3.67 -7.03 2.24
C GLU A 135 -4.33 -8.23 2.94
N ARG A 136 -3.55 -9.01 3.68
CA ARG A 136 -3.96 -10.26 4.35
C ARG A 136 -3.26 -10.43 5.70
N ILE A 137 -3.92 -11.08 6.66
CA ILE A 137 -3.30 -11.42 7.96
C ILE A 137 -2.83 -12.87 7.92
N ASP A 138 -3.71 -13.80 7.57
CA ASP A 138 -3.42 -15.22 7.39
C ASP A 138 -3.26 -15.55 5.90
N LYS A 139 -2.01 -15.78 5.48
CA LYS A 139 -1.67 -16.14 4.08
C LYS A 139 -2.25 -17.48 3.65
N ASN A 140 -2.52 -18.37 4.62
CA ASN A 140 -3.05 -19.72 4.39
C ASN A 140 -4.58 -19.77 4.45
N ALA A 141 -5.24 -18.64 4.71
CA ALA A 141 -6.68 -18.57 4.69
C ALA A 141 -7.19 -18.88 3.27
N LEU A 142 -8.06 -19.88 3.16
CA LEU A 142 -8.70 -20.30 1.91
C LEU A 142 -10.21 -20.15 2.01
N LYS A 143 -10.89 -19.95 0.86
CA LYS A 143 -12.37 -19.95 0.77
C LYS A 143 -12.98 -18.90 1.70
N ASP A 144 -14.03 -19.26 2.44
CA ASP A 144 -14.68 -18.40 3.45
C ASP A 144 -13.72 -17.76 4.45
N ASN A 145 -12.67 -18.49 4.85
CA ASN A 145 -11.70 -17.94 5.79
C ASN A 145 -10.86 -16.83 5.14
N ALA A 146 -10.63 -16.86 3.82
CA ALA A 146 -9.95 -15.80 3.10
C ALA A 146 -10.80 -14.53 2.99
N ILE A 147 -12.12 -14.68 2.89
CA ILE A 147 -13.06 -13.52 2.94
C ILE A 147 -13.07 -12.92 4.36
N LEU A 148 -13.09 -13.76 5.39
CA LEU A 148 -12.99 -13.30 6.77
C LEU A 148 -11.64 -12.64 7.05
N ASP A 149 -10.54 -13.19 6.54
CA ASP A 149 -9.20 -12.60 6.63
C ASP A 149 -9.16 -11.19 6.02
N CYS A 150 -9.78 -11.02 4.83
CA CYS A 150 -9.98 -9.69 4.24
C CYS A 150 -10.72 -8.76 5.21
N CYS A 151 -11.82 -9.19 5.84
CA CYS A 151 -12.51 -8.36 6.83
C CYS A 151 -11.60 -7.96 7.99
N LEU A 152 -10.80 -8.89 8.51
CA LEU A 152 -9.92 -8.65 9.65
C LEU A 152 -8.75 -7.73 9.30
N TYR A 153 -8.20 -7.85 8.09
CA TYR A 153 -7.16 -6.94 7.60
C TYR A 153 -7.69 -5.50 7.57
N PHE A 154 -8.83 -5.28 6.91
CA PHE A 154 -9.43 -3.95 6.83
C PHE A 154 -9.87 -3.42 8.19
N GLN A 155 -10.19 -4.30 9.15
CA GLN A 155 -10.56 -3.89 10.51
C GLN A 155 -9.34 -3.49 11.34
N ASN A 156 -8.26 -4.27 11.30
CA ASN A 156 -7.20 -4.22 12.30
C ASN A 156 -5.86 -3.69 11.78
N VAL A 157 -5.63 -3.69 10.46
CA VAL A 157 -4.35 -3.34 9.85
C VAL A 157 -4.46 -2.08 9.00
N GLU A 158 -5.46 -2.03 8.12
CA GLU A 158 -5.65 -0.92 7.19
C GLU A 158 -5.72 0.44 7.92
N ASN A 159 -4.97 1.44 7.46
CA ASN A 159 -4.92 2.79 8.05
C ASN A 159 -4.67 2.84 9.56
N GLY A 160 -3.93 1.88 10.12
CA GLY A 160 -3.62 1.84 11.56
C GLY A 160 -4.68 1.15 12.42
N GLY A 161 -5.67 0.51 11.80
CA GLY A 161 -6.68 -0.32 12.45
C GLY A 161 -7.81 0.44 13.14
N GLY A 162 -8.73 -0.32 13.73
CA GLY A 162 -9.93 0.22 14.37
C GLY A 162 -10.96 0.74 13.37
N ASN A 163 -10.97 0.21 12.15
CA ASN A 163 -11.96 0.58 11.15
C ASN A 163 -13.27 -0.18 11.35
N MET A 164 -14.38 0.46 10.99
CA MET A 164 -15.66 -0.21 10.92
C MET A 164 -15.72 -1.07 9.65
N VAL A 165 -15.86 -2.38 9.81
CA VAL A 165 -16.01 -3.32 8.70
C VAL A 165 -17.38 -3.97 8.75
N VAL A 166 -18.04 -4.02 7.59
CA VAL A 166 -19.34 -4.64 7.38
C VAL A 166 -19.21 -5.68 6.26
N LEU A 167 -19.41 -6.95 6.60
CA LEU A 167 -19.50 -8.04 5.62
C LEU A 167 -20.91 -8.07 5.00
N LEU A 168 -20.98 -7.98 3.67
CA LEU A 168 -22.19 -8.19 2.89
C LEU A 168 -22.25 -9.67 2.47
N SER A 169 -22.97 -10.48 3.24
CA SER A 169 -23.13 -11.92 2.96
C SER A 169 -24.49 -12.43 3.39
N ASN A 170 -25.02 -13.37 2.62
CA ASN A 170 -26.23 -14.12 2.96
C ASN A 170 -25.91 -15.50 3.55
N ASP A 171 -24.64 -15.90 3.59
CA ASP A 171 -24.21 -17.15 4.20
C ASP A 171 -24.20 -16.99 5.73
N LYS A 172 -25.12 -17.67 6.41
CA LYS A 172 -25.24 -17.61 7.87
C LYS A 172 -23.99 -18.08 8.59
N ASN A 173 -23.27 -19.07 8.05
CA ASN A 173 -22.07 -19.60 8.69
C ASN A 173 -20.94 -18.58 8.61
N LEU A 174 -20.75 -17.94 7.45
CA LEU A 174 -19.77 -16.88 7.30
C LEU A 174 -20.14 -15.66 8.15
N CYS A 175 -21.42 -15.25 8.17
CA CYS A 175 -21.88 -14.16 9.03
C CYS A 175 -21.66 -14.45 10.52
N VAL A 176 -21.91 -15.67 11.00
CA VAL A 176 -21.66 -16.05 12.40
C VAL A 176 -20.15 -15.97 12.71
N LYS A 177 -19.28 -16.45 11.81
CA LYS A 177 -17.83 -16.33 11.98
C LYS A 177 -17.38 -14.86 12.04
N ALA A 178 -17.95 -14.01 11.19
CA ALA A 178 -17.66 -12.57 11.19
C ALA A 178 -18.08 -11.90 12.50
N LEU A 179 -19.31 -12.16 12.97
CA LEU A 179 -19.83 -11.58 14.22
C LEU A 179 -19.00 -12.01 15.45
N VAL A 180 -18.52 -13.25 15.51
CA VAL A 180 -17.63 -13.73 16.58
C VAL A 180 -16.30 -12.94 16.63
N ASN A 181 -15.87 -12.40 15.49
CA ASN A 181 -14.68 -11.55 15.38
C ASN A 181 -15.02 -10.05 15.34
N ASN A 182 -16.18 -9.64 15.85
CA ASN A 182 -16.63 -8.24 15.89
C ASN A 182 -16.70 -7.55 14.52
N VAL A 183 -16.90 -8.32 13.45
CA VAL A 183 -17.18 -7.78 12.11
C VAL A 183 -18.70 -7.73 11.94
N LEU A 184 -19.23 -6.54 11.63
CA LEU A 184 -20.67 -6.36 11.39
C LEU A 184 -21.08 -7.09 10.11
N THR A 185 -22.36 -7.48 10.00
CA THR A 185 -22.84 -8.23 8.84
C THR A 185 -24.16 -7.68 8.34
N ILE A 186 -24.32 -7.62 7.02
CA ILE A 186 -25.60 -7.34 6.36
C ILE A 186 -25.93 -8.51 5.45
N SER A 187 -27.02 -9.21 5.79
CA SER A 187 -27.66 -10.17 4.90
C SER A 187 -28.87 -9.51 4.25
N TYR A 188 -28.96 -9.62 2.94
CA TYR A 188 -30.08 -9.09 2.17
C TYR A 188 -31.40 -9.70 2.64
N ARG A 189 -32.45 -8.87 2.62
CA ARG A 189 -33.83 -9.27 2.81
C ARG A 189 -34.65 -8.52 1.77
N LEU A 190 -35.70 -9.17 1.28
CA LEU A 190 -36.60 -8.59 0.30
C LEU A 190 -37.05 -7.18 0.72
N GLY A 191 -36.83 -6.20 -0.17
CA GLY A 191 -37.19 -4.80 0.07
C GLY A 191 -36.09 -3.93 0.68
N MET A 192 -34.90 -4.49 0.98
CA MET A 192 -33.74 -3.66 1.31
C MET A 192 -33.30 -2.82 0.09
N THR A 193 -33.01 -1.55 0.34
CA THR A 193 -32.51 -0.60 -0.67
C THR A 193 -31.09 -0.15 -0.32
N ALA A 194 -30.37 0.35 -1.32
CA ALA A 194 -29.03 0.91 -1.11
C ALA A 194 -29.04 2.09 -0.12
N ASP A 195 -30.05 2.97 -0.18
CA ASP A 195 -30.22 4.05 0.79
C ASP A 195 -30.36 3.54 2.22
N LEU A 196 -31.14 2.49 2.45
CA LEU A 196 -31.32 1.93 3.78
C LEU A 196 -29.99 1.39 4.33
N ILE A 197 -29.26 0.64 3.50
CA ILE A 197 -27.96 0.08 3.86
C ILE A 197 -26.97 1.21 4.16
N ALA A 198 -26.81 2.16 3.24
CA ALA A 198 -25.86 3.26 3.38
C ALA A 198 -26.16 4.16 4.59
N ASN A 199 -27.44 4.50 4.81
CA ASN A 199 -27.84 5.28 6.00
C ASN A 199 -27.50 4.56 7.30
N ASN A 200 -27.74 3.25 7.38
CA ASN A 200 -27.44 2.47 8.57
C ASN A 200 -25.92 2.39 8.81
N VAL A 201 -25.13 2.12 7.76
CA VAL A 201 -23.67 2.09 7.87
C VAL A 201 -23.12 3.43 8.37
N VAL A 202 -23.57 4.54 7.78
CA VAL A 202 -23.13 5.89 8.17
C VAL A 202 -23.57 6.24 9.59
N SER A 203 -24.79 5.87 9.96
CA SER A 203 -25.29 6.11 11.33
C SER A 203 -24.49 5.33 12.36
N GLU A 204 -24.19 4.07 12.07
CA GLU A 204 -23.40 3.20 12.95
C GLU A 204 -21.95 3.68 13.07
N LEU A 205 -21.34 4.11 11.96
CA LEU A 205 -20.02 4.73 11.97
C LEU A 205 -19.96 5.96 12.88
N ASN A 206 -20.98 6.83 12.80
CA ASN A 206 -21.11 8.01 13.66
C ASN A 206 -21.37 7.65 15.13
N ASN A 207 -22.11 6.58 15.41
CA ASN A 207 -22.38 6.13 16.78
C ASN A 207 -21.11 5.58 17.45
N ASN A 208 -20.33 4.77 16.74
CA ASN A 208 -19.05 4.26 17.21
C ASN A 208 -18.08 5.41 17.54
N TYR A 209 -18.13 6.50 16.76
CA TYR A 209 -17.34 7.70 17.02
C TYR A 209 -17.70 8.38 18.36
N ASN A 210 -18.98 8.52 18.67
CA ASN A 210 -19.43 9.18 19.90
C ASN A 210 -19.06 8.39 21.18
N PHE A 211 -18.87 7.07 21.08
CA PHE A 211 -18.49 6.24 22.21
C PHE A 211 -17.01 6.37 22.55
N ASP A 212 -16.14 6.44 21.53
CA ASP A 212 -14.69 6.64 21.71
C ASP A 212 -14.38 8.00 22.39
N ASP A 213 -15.08 9.08 21.99
CA ASP A 213 -14.84 10.44 22.52
C ASP A 213 -15.35 10.63 23.97
N SER A 214 -16.37 9.86 24.37
CA SER A 214 -16.94 9.90 25.73
C SER A 214 -16.05 9.22 26.79
N SER A 215 -15.07 8.42 26.37
CA SER A 215 -14.14 7.71 27.26
C SER A 215 -12.95 8.58 27.72
N ASN A 216 -12.80 9.79 27.18
CA ASN A 216 -11.72 10.73 27.52
C ASN A 216 -12.08 11.78 28.59
N GLN A 217 -13.24 11.69 29.25
CA GLN A 217 -13.53 12.55 30.40
C GLN A 217 -12.91 11.98 31.69
N MET A 218 -11.78 12.56 32.13
CA MET A 218 -11.24 12.32 33.47
C MET A 218 -12.32 12.57 34.54
N PRO A 219 -12.43 11.72 35.58
CA PRO A 219 -13.32 12.00 36.69
C PRO A 219 -12.87 13.27 37.43
N PRO A 220 -13.79 14.05 38.03
CA PRO A 220 -13.44 15.24 38.79
C PRO A 220 -12.62 14.86 40.02
N GLU A 221 -11.51 15.59 40.23
CA GLU A 221 -10.54 15.36 41.31
C GLU A 221 -11.19 15.22 42.69
N GLY A 222 -11.13 14.01 43.24
CA GLY A 222 -11.37 13.76 44.66
C GLY A 222 -10.16 14.20 45.48
N GLN A 223 -10.35 15.20 46.33
CA GLN A 223 -9.39 15.66 47.32
C GLN A 223 -8.90 14.51 48.20
N PHE A 224 -7.62 14.12 48.06
CA PHE A 224 -6.92 13.34 49.06
C PHE A 224 -5.91 14.23 49.79
N ASN A 225 -6.23 14.52 51.05
CA ASN A 225 -5.30 15.05 52.05
C ASN A 225 -4.19 14.03 52.31
N SER A 226 -2.95 14.47 52.27
CA SER A 226 -1.82 13.74 52.86
C SER A 226 -0.84 14.74 53.46
N ASN A 227 -1.14 15.16 54.69
CA ASN A 227 -0.08 15.48 55.64
C ASN A 227 0.61 14.15 55.98
N ASP A 228 1.88 14.00 55.62
CA ASP A 228 2.88 13.54 56.58
C ASP A 228 4.29 13.80 56.06
N SER A 229 5.15 14.15 57.01
CA SER A 229 6.40 14.86 56.82
C SER A 229 7.61 13.94 56.76
N ASN A 230 8.64 14.42 56.05
CA ASN A 230 10.08 14.29 56.32
C ASN A 230 10.75 12.90 56.34
N VAL A 231 11.66 12.67 55.38
CA VAL A 231 13.09 12.42 55.69
C VAL A 231 13.97 13.10 54.63
N LEU A 232 14.73 14.11 55.07
CA LEU A 232 15.90 14.69 54.41
C LEU A 232 17.12 13.79 54.65
N MET A 233 17.96 13.61 53.63
CA MET A 233 19.42 13.72 53.78
C MET A 233 20.02 14.19 52.45
N ASN A 234 20.56 15.41 52.48
CA ASN A 234 21.54 15.94 51.54
C ASN A 234 22.94 15.37 51.86
N ASN A 235 23.83 15.38 50.87
CA ASN A 235 25.17 16.00 50.95
C ASN A 235 25.85 15.94 49.57
N ASP A 236 25.77 17.06 48.84
CA ASP A 236 26.84 17.91 48.31
C ASP A 236 28.13 17.32 47.69
N ASP A 237 28.38 17.80 46.46
CA ASP A 237 29.59 18.44 45.90
C ASP A 237 30.93 17.66 45.72
N MET A 238 31.45 17.66 44.48
CA MET A 238 32.52 18.62 44.09
C MET A 238 33.07 18.38 42.65
N ASP A 239 33.01 19.47 41.90
CA ASP A 239 34.08 20.15 41.14
C ASP A 239 34.63 19.73 39.77
N VAL A 240 34.92 20.82 39.05
CA VAL A 240 35.22 21.06 37.65
C VAL A 240 36.73 21.08 37.38
N GLU A 241 37.08 20.89 36.10
CA GLU A 241 38.11 21.60 35.30
C GLU A 241 39.40 20.87 34.84
N PRO A 242 39.93 21.26 33.66
CA PRO A 242 40.73 20.44 32.74
C PRO A 242 42.23 20.76 32.74
N ILE A 243 43.05 19.91 32.11
CA ILE A 243 44.50 20.13 31.93
C ILE A 243 44.89 20.17 30.45
N TYR A 244 45.72 21.18 30.13
CA TYR A 244 46.33 21.57 28.86
C TYR A 244 47.72 20.91 28.62
N ILE A 245 48.00 20.60 27.34
CA ILE A 245 49.24 20.74 26.50
C ILE A 245 50.60 20.10 26.90
N GLN A 246 51.23 19.45 25.90
CA GLN A 246 52.65 19.62 25.46
C GLN A 246 52.71 19.28 23.95
N GLU A 247 52.78 20.24 23.01
CA GLU A 247 53.95 20.95 22.47
C GLU A 247 55.17 20.07 22.09
N ASN A 248 55.42 20.00 20.78
CA ASN A 248 56.78 19.97 20.22
C ASN A 248 56.76 20.69 18.86
N THR A 249 57.45 21.82 18.82
CA THR A 249 57.72 22.71 17.67
C THR A 249 59.16 22.48 17.16
N ILE A 250 59.54 23.18 16.08
CA ILE A 250 60.85 23.32 15.35
C ILE A 250 60.65 22.80 13.90
N ASP A 251 60.79 23.53 12.80
CA ASP A 251 61.42 24.83 12.51
C ASP A 251 60.86 25.49 11.22
N LEU A 252 61.14 26.78 11.05
CA LEU A 252 60.67 27.72 10.02
C LEU A 252 61.65 27.86 8.81
N VAL A 253 61.06 27.91 7.58
CA VAL A 253 61.23 28.93 6.49
C VAL A 253 62.52 28.87 5.62
N PRO A 254 62.61 29.38 4.34
CA PRO A 254 61.69 30.26 3.59
C PRO A 254 61.32 29.91 2.12
N ASP A 255 60.17 30.49 1.72
CA ASP A 255 59.93 31.40 0.58
C ASP A 255 60.03 30.89 -0.88
N GLY A 256 59.01 31.30 -1.65
CA GLY A 256 58.79 30.91 -3.04
C GLY A 256 57.36 31.20 -3.46
N GLN A 257 57.04 32.49 -3.58
CA GLN A 257 55.86 32.97 -4.29
C GLN A 257 55.82 32.41 -5.71
N ASP A 258 54.71 31.80 -6.10
CA ASP A 258 54.20 31.96 -7.46
C ASP A 258 52.67 31.96 -7.45
N THR A 259 52.15 33.16 -7.66
CA THR A 259 50.76 33.47 -7.97
C THR A 259 50.43 32.98 -9.38
N SER A 260 49.48 32.05 -9.51
CA SER A 260 48.63 31.94 -10.72
C SER A 260 47.57 30.84 -10.61
N THR A 261 46.37 31.23 -10.18
CA THR A 261 45.15 30.87 -10.95
C THR A 261 44.99 31.91 -12.06
N PRO A 262 44.44 31.60 -13.25
CA PRO A 262 43.30 30.70 -13.44
C PRO A 262 43.36 29.79 -14.69
N ASN A 263 42.66 28.64 -14.65
CA ASN A 263 41.77 28.20 -15.72
C ASN A 263 41.14 26.85 -15.38
N SER A 264 39.97 26.91 -14.74
CA SER A 264 39.01 25.81 -14.67
C SER A 264 38.47 25.54 -16.07
N THR A 265 39.08 24.59 -16.77
CA THR A 265 38.41 23.85 -17.84
C THR A 265 38.06 22.50 -17.24
N SER A 266 36.82 22.34 -16.80
CA SER A 266 36.25 21.02 -16.49
C SER A 266 36.44 20.16 -17.73
N SER A 267 37.44 19.29 -17.74
CA SER A 267 37.79 18.49 -18.91
C SER A 267 36.58 17.67 -19.35
N PRO A 268 36.27 17.55 -20.66
CA PRO A 268 35.24 16.62 -21.15
C PRO A 268 35.39 15.20 -20.61
N TYR A 269 36.62 14.81 -20.28
CA TYR A 269 36.95 13.53 -19.64
C TYR A 269 36.35 13.40 -18.23
N PHE A 270 36.41 14.47 -17.42
CA PHE A 270 35.89 14.50 -16.06
C PHE A 270 34.35 14.44 -16.03
N PHE A 271 33.68 15.09 -16.99
CA PHE A 271 32.23 14.96 -17.17
C PHE A 271 31.82 13.53 -17.50
N HIS A 272 32.49 12.92 -18.49
CA HIS A 272 32.17 11.56 -18.93
C HIS A 272 32.31 10.55 -17.78
N GLU A 273 33.42 10.59 -17.05
CA GLU A 273 33.66 9.71 -15.89
C GLU A 273 32.59 9.90 -14.80
N THR A 274 32.27 11.16 -14.46
CA THR A 274 31.22 11.47 -13.47
C THR A 274 29.85 10.96 -13.92
N SER A 275 29.50 11.13 -15.20
CA SER A 275 28.21 10.71 -15.76
C SER A 275 28.07 9.18 -15.74
N GLU A 276 29.10 8.44 -16.14
CA GLU A 276 29.14 6.97 -16.10
C GLU A 276 29.07 6.43 -14.67
N GLU A 277 29.80 7.06 -13.72
CA GLU A 277 29.78 6.67 -12.32
C GLU A 277 28.37 6.80 -11.72
N ILE A 278 27.75 7.98 -11.86
CA ILE A 278 26.39 8.22 -11.37
C ILE A 278 25.39 7.27 -12.06
N PHE A 279 25.49 7.08 -13.37
CA PHE A 279 24.62 6.19 -14.13
C PHE A 279 24.69 4.74 -13.62
N SER A 280 25.90 4.24 -13.35
CA SER A 280 26.12 2.88 -12.83
C SER A 280 25.53 2.70 -11.42
N GLN A 281 25.75 3.67 -10.53
CA GLN A 281 25.20 3.65 -9.17
C GLN A 281 23.67 3.72 -9.18
N VAL A 282 23.08 4.62 -9.99
CA VAL A 282 21.64 4.71 -10.19
C VAL A 282 21.08 3.41 -10.73
N THR A 283 21.72 2.81 -11.74
CA THR A 283 21.27 1.52 -12.30
C THR A 283 21.20 0.45 -11.23
N THR A 284 22.26 0.31 -10.44
CA THR A 284 22.33 -0.71 -9.38
C THR A 284 21.24 -0.51 -8.32
N LEU A 285 21.11 0.72 -7.81
CA LEU A 285 20.12 1.04 -6.79
C LEU A 285 18.69 0.89 -7.30
N THR A 286 18.42 1.31 -8.54
CA THR A 286 17.08 1.21 -9.14
C THR A 286 16.65 -0.24 -9.33
N LEU A 287 17.54 -1.12 -9.82
CA LEU A 287 17.20 -2.53 -10.02
C LEU A 287 16.91 -3.23 -8.67
N GLU A 288 17.72 -2.96 -7.64
CA GLU A 288 17.48 -3.44 -6.28
C GLU A 288 16.19 -2.87 -5.68
N ALA A 289 15.92 -1.58 -5.90
CA ALA A 289 14.69 -0.94 -5.44
C ALA A 289 13.44 -1.55 -6.08
N ILE A 290 13.49 -1.82 -7.39
CA ILE A 290 12.41 -2.50 -8.11
C ILE A 290 12.19 -3.91 -7.56
N LYS A 291 13.26 -4.68 -7.38
CA LYS A 291 13.19 -6.03 -6.84
C LYS A 291 12.47 -6.05 -5.50
N TYR A 292 12.93 -5.21 -4.56
CA TYR A 292 12.27 -5.05 -3.26
C TYR A 292 10.81 -4.61 -3.39
N ALA A 293 10.51 -3.63 -4.25
CA ALA A 293 9.13 -3.16 -4.42
C ALA A 293 8.22 -4.29 -4.89
N VAL A 294 8.66 -5.10 -5.86
CA VAL A 294 7.91 -6.26 -6.34
C VAL A 294 7.79 -7.33 -5.25
N GLU A 295 8.89 -7.71 -4.61
CA GLU A 295 8.91 -8.70 -3.52
C GLU A 295 8.03 -8.28 -2.33
N SER A 296 8.00 -6.98 -1.99
CA SER A 296 7.18 -6.48 -0.88
C SER A 296 5.68 -6.47 -1.19
N ILE A 297 5.30 -6.35 -2.47
CA ILE A 297 3.88 -6.26 -2.87
C ILE A 297 3.30 -7.65 -3.17
N PHE A 298 4.09 -8.54 -3.77
CA PHE A 298 3.63 -9.86 -4.21
C PHE A 298 4.11 -11.01 -3.34
N GLU A 299 5.13 -10.80 -2.51
CA GLU A 299 5.68 -11.81 -1.61
C GLU A 299 6.00 -13.13 -2.36
N ASP A 300 5.27 -14.20 -2.10
CA ASP A 300 5.47 -15.52 -2.71
C ASP A 300 4.83 -15.65 -4.11
N ASP A 301 3.96 -14.71 -4.50
CA ASP A 301 3.17 -14.75 -5.74
C ASP A 301 3.83 -14.00 -6.92
N ILE A 302 5.14 -13.75 -6.85
CA ILE A 302 5.90 -12.98 -7.86
C ILE A 302 5.82 -13.62 -9.26
N GLU A 303 5.80 -14.95 -9.33
CA GLU A 303 5.70 -15.67 -10.61
C GLU A 303 4.38 -15.36 -11.34
N MET A 304 3.29 -15.10 -10.59
CA MET A 304 1.97 -14.83 -11.19
C MET A 304 1.92 -13.49 -11.93
N VAL A 305 2.76 -12.52 -11.54
CA VAL A 305 2.81 -11.20 -12.19
C VAL A 305 3.85 -11.11 -13.32
N GLY A 306 4.53 -12.23 -13.60
CA GLY A 306 5.50 -12.33 -14.68
C GLY A 306 6.67 -11.35 -14.52
N TYR A 307 7.11 -11.12 -13.28
CA TYR A 307 8.37 -10.47 -12.96
C TYR A 307 9.49 -11.51 -12.93
N ASP A 308 10.67 -11.17 -13.46
CA ASP A 308 11.83 -12.05 -13.54
C ASP A 308 13.09 -11.24 -13.29
N ASP A 309 13.65 -11.37 -12.09
CA ASP A 309 14.86 -10.68 -11.64
C ASP A 309 16.05 -10.92 -12.57
N SER A 310 16.16 -12.11 -13.18
CA SER A 310 17.28 -12.47 -14.06
C SER A 310 17.32 -11.65 -15.37
N LYS A 311 16.17 -11.07 -15.75
CA LYS A 311 16.01 -10.20 -16.92
C LYS A 311 16.22 -8.72 -16.60
N MET A 312 16.31 -8.34 -15.33
CA MET A 312 16.47 -6.96 -14.89
C MET A 312 17.93 -6.55 -14.88
N ARG A 313 18.43 -6.00 -16.00
CA ARG A 313 19.87 -5.68 -16.16
C ARG A 313 20.18 -4.23 -16.47
N THR A 314 19.22 -3.51 -17.05
CA THR A 314 19.42 -2.13 -17.51
C THR A 314 18.33 -1.21 -17.00
N LEU A 315 18.58 0.10 -17.01
CA LEU A 315 17.54 1.09 -16.73
C LEU A 315 16.40 1.06 -17.76
N LEU A 316 16.64 0.53 -18.96
CA LEU A 316 15.57 0.31 -19.94
C LEU A 316 14.63 -0.82 -19.50
N ASP A 317 15.18 -1.90 -18.95
CA ASP A 317 14.38 -3.00 -18.38
C ASP A 317 13.63 -2.51 -17.14
N ALA A 318 14.30 -1.72 -16.29
CA ALA A 318 13.69 -1.01 -15.16
C ALA A 318 12.50 -0.16 -15.59
N ALA A 319 12.68 0.72 -16.57
CA ALA A 319 11.63 1.60 -17.05
C ALA A 319 10.43 0.84 -17.62
N ARG A 320 10.68 -0.25 -18.38
CA ARG A 320 9.61 -1.12 -18.88
C ARG A 320 8.86 -1.82 -17.76
N CYS A 321 9.57 -2.29 -16.74
CA CYS A 321 8.97 -2.91 -15.55
C CYS A 321 8.08 -1.91 -14.80
N ILE A 322 8.57 -0.69 -14.58
CA ILE A 322 7.83 0.39 -13.91
C ILE A 322 6.53 0.71 -14.65
N VAL A 323 6.57 0.83 -15.97
CA VAL A 323 5.37 1.08 -16.78
C VAL A 323 4.43 -0.12 -16.77
N LYS A 324 4.95 -1.36 -16.91
CA LYS A 324 4.15 -2.59 -16.95
C LYS A 324 3.40 -2.83 -15.63
N MET A 325 4.07 -2.61 -14.50
CA MET A 325 3.56 -2.92 -13.15
C MET A 325 3.13 -1.65 -12.40
N GLY A 326 2.85 -0.58 -13.14
CA GLY A 326 2.62 0.76 -12.58
C GLY A 326 1.44 0.83 -11.61
N LEU A 327 0.27 0.31 -12.01
CA LEU A 327 -0.94 0.31 -11.18
C LEU A 327 -0.91 -0.79 -10.10
N SER A 328 -0.28 -1.93 -10.39
CA SER A 328 -0.31 -3.10 -9.50
C SER A 328 0.74 -3.03 -8.38
N THR A 329 1.78 -2.21 -8.54
CA THR A 329 2.98 -2.27 -7.70
C THR A 329 3.49 -0.88 -7.39
N PHE A 330 3.93 -0.14 -8.41
CA PHE A 330 4.67 1.09 -8.18
C PHE A 330 3.80 2.23 -7.67
N SER A 331 2.50 2.21 -7.92
CA SER A 331 1.61 3.25 -7.41
C SER A 331 1.49 3.33 -5.91
N GLU A 332 1.86 2.27 -5.19
CA GLU A 332 1.84 2.24 -3.73
C GLU A 332 2.95 3.07 -3.11
N PHE A 333 4.00 3.35 -3.88
CA PHE A 333 5.18 4.04 -3.39
C PHE A 333 5.18 5.54 -3.72
N PHE A 334 4.23 6.02 -4.53
CA PHE A 334 4.27 7.39 -5.06
C PHE A 334 2.92 8.11 -4.96
N ASP A 335 2.91 9.30 -4.37
CA ASP A 335 1.81 10.26 -4.54
C ASP A 335 1.81 10.76 -5.99
N ARG A 336 0.93 10.16 -6.82
CA ARG A 336 0.84 10.42 -8.26
C ARG A 336 0.55 11.88 -8.62
N ARG A 337 0.13 12.72 -7.66
CA ARG A 337 -0.07 14.17 -7.86
C ARG A 337 1.24 14.94 -7.85
N ARG A 338 2.25 14.44 -7.13
CA ARG A 338 3.57 15.08 -7.00
C ARG A 338 4.58 14.49 -7.96
N PHE A 339 4.65 13.16 -8.03
CA PHE A 339 5.60 12.44 -8.86
C PHE A 339 4.95 11.19 -9.45
N ASN A 340 5.00 11.05 -10.77
CA ASN A 340 4.36 9.94 -11.48
C ASN A 340 5.35 9.31 -12.48
N PRO A 341 6.22 8.39 -12.01
CA PRO A 341 7.26 7.80 -12.85
C PRO A 341 6.66 6.99 -14.00
N MET A 342 5.54 6.29 -13.78
CA MET A 342 4.80 5.56 -14.81
C MET A 342 4.45 6.45 -16.01
N LYS A 343 3.91 7.65 -15.77
CA LYS A 343 3.54 8.60 -16.84
C LYS A 343 4.77 9.18 -17.54
N MET A 344 5.81 9.52 -16.78
CA MET A 344 7.04 10.10 -17.33
C MET A 344 7.80 9.09 -18.22
N LEU A 345 7.74 7.80 -17.88
CA LEU A 345 8.38 6.73 -18.64
C LEU A 345 7.47 6.17 -19.75
N GLN A 346 6.20 6.56 -19.84
CA GLN A 346 5.28 6.01 -20.83
C GLN A 346 5.66 6.40 -22.28
N ASP A 347 6.16 7.62 -22.47
CA ASP A 347 6.61 8.10 -23.78
C ASP A 347 8.02 7.58 -24.10
N ARG A 348 8.16 6.85 -25.21
CA ARG A 348 9.43 6.22 -25.59
C ARG A 348 10.55 7.20 -25.90
N GLY A 349 10.23 8.41 -26.36
CA GLY A 349 11.21 9.45 -26.66
C GLY A 349 11.74 10.08 -25.38
N GLN A 350 10.85 10.49 -24.48
CA GLN A 350 11.18 11.02 -23.15
C GLN A 350 11.91 9.98 -22.29
N MET A 351 11.52 8.70 -22.37
CA MET A 351 12.17 7.61 -21.64
C MET A 351 13.69 7.57 -21.88
N GLN A 352 14.15 7.90 -23.09
CA GLN A 352 15.59 7.85 -23.43
C GLN A 352 16.45 8.77 -22.55
N ILE A 353 15.88 9.83 -21.99
CA ILE A 353 16.56 10.77 -21.08
C ILE A 353 16.89 10.08 -19.75
N TYR A 354 16.07 9.11 -19.33
CA TYR A 354 16.16 8.46 -18.02
C TYR A 354 16.86 7.10 -18.07
N VAL A 355 17.11 6.54 -19.25
CA VAL A 355 17.66 5.17 -19.39
C VAL A 355 19.04 5.10 -20.05
N ASN A 356 19.53 6.21 -20.61
CA ASN A 356 20.85 6.29 -21.23
C ASN A 356 21.79 7.18 -20.40
N VAL A 357 23.10 6.95 -20.54
CA VAL A 357 24.13 7.79 -19.92
C VAL A 357 23.97 9.24 -20.39
N PRO A 358 23.81 10.21 -19.46
CA PRO A 358 23.67 11.62 -19.79
C PRO A 358 24.90 12.19 -20.53
N LYS A 359 24.65 13.03 -21.54
CA LYS A 359 25.69 13.56 -22.45
C LYS A 359 26.10 15.00 -22.17
N ASP A 360 25.36 15.68 -21.29
CA ASP A 360 25.59 17.06 -20.89
C ASP A 360 25.10 17.29 -19.45
N VAL A 361 25.54 18.38 -18.82
CA VAL A 361 25.20 18.69 -17.42
C VAL A 361 23.68 18.88 -17.20
N PRO A 362 22.92 19.56 -18.07
CA PRO A 362 21.46 19.65 -17.94
C PRO A 362 20.75 18.29 -17.94
N SER A 363 21.11 17.40 -18.87
CA SER A 363 20.55 16.04 -18.93
C SER A 363 20.96 15.21 -17.72
N LEU A 364 22.19 15.35 -17.20
CA LEU A 364 22.63 14.69 -15.97
C LEU A 364 21.82 15.15 -14.76
N LYS A 365 21.58 16.46 -14.62
CA LYS A 365 20.72 17.00 -13.53
C LYS A 365 19.29 16.46 -13.62
N THR A 366 18.75 16.37 -14.82
CA THR A 366 17.39 15.85 -15.07
C THR A 366 17.30 14.36 -14.74
N PHE A 367 18.30 13.58 -15.18
CA PHE A 367 18.42 12.15 -14.90
C PHE A 367 18.50 11.89 -13.39
N VAL A 368 19.38 12.60 -12.68
CA VAL A 368 19.58 12.41 -11.24
C VAL A 368 18.36 12.84 -10.44
N ALA A 369 17.69 13.94 -10.81
CA ALA A 369 16.46 14.36 -10.13
C ALA A 369 15.37 13.29 -10.23
N PHE A 370 15.10 12.78 -11.43
CA PHE A 370 14.09 11.73 -11.65
C PHE A 370 14.36 10.47 -10.82
N TRP A 371 15.59 9.96 -10.87
CA TRP A 371 15.92 8.72 -10.15
C TRP A 371 16.03 8.94 -8.64
N THR A 372 16.36 10.16 -8.19
CA THR A 372 16.28 10.51 -6.77
C THR A 372 14.85 10.42 -6.26
N ASP A 373 13.90 11.08 -6.94
CA ASP A 373 12.47 11.03 -6.55
C ASP A 373 11.93 9.59 -6.57
N PHE A 374 12.34 8.80 -7.57
CA PHE A 374 11.98 7.39 -7.66
C PHE A 374 12.53 6.56 -6.48
N LEU A 375 13.82 6.67 -6.20
CA LEU A 375 14.47 5.91 -5.13
C LEU A 375 13.94 6.32 -3.75
N GLU A 376 13.76 7.62 -3.51
CA GLU A 376 13.21 8.12 -2.25
C GLU A 376 11.78 7.63 -2.00
N GLY A 377 10.93 7.57 -3.04
CA GLY A 377 9.57 7.03 -2.91
C GLY A 377 9.56 5.55 -2.51
N ILE A 378 10.41 4.71 -3.12
CA ILE A 378 10.51 3.29 -2.71
C ILE A 378 11.13 3.15 -1.32
N TYR A 379 12.17 3.92 -1.02
CA TYR A 379 12.87 3.85 0.27
C TYR A 379 12.06 4.46 1.42
N ALA A 380 10.98 5.19 1.17
CA ALA A 380 10.08 5.69 2.21
C ALA A 380 9.54 4.56 3.10
N ASN A 381 9.34 3.37 2.54
CA ASN A 381 8.84 2.18 3.24
C ASN A 381 9.96 1.28 3.79
N ARG A 382 11.23 1.72 3.74
CA ARG A 382 12.40 0.98 4.21
C ARG A 382 12.89 1.41 5.59
N GLY A 383 13.81 0.63 6.16
CA GLY A 383 14.42 0.89 7.46
C GLY A 383 15.26 2.17 7.50
N GLN A 384 15.40 2.75 8.69
CA GLN A 384 16.09 4.05 8.87
C GLN A 384 17.56 4.03 8.42
N SER A 385 18.26 2.91 8.61
CA SER A 385 19.65 2.73 8.16
C SER A 385 19.76 2.78 6.63
N GLN A 386 18.82 2.14 5.91
CA GLN A 386 18.79 2.12 4.45
C GLN A 386 18.46 3.51 3.89
N LYS A 387 17.51 4.23 4.52
CA LYS A 387 17.20 5.63 4.18
C LYS A 387 18.43 6.53 4.33
N ALA A 388 19.14 6.42 5.45
CA ALA A 388 20.35 7.21 5.70
C ALA A 388 21.46 6.91 4.67
N ALA A 389 21.65 5.64 4.30
CA ALA A 389 22.60 5.24 3.27
C ALA A 389 22.24 5.83 1.89
N LEU A 390 20.98 5.78 1.49
CA LEU A 390 20.51 6.40 0.25
C LEU A 390 20.77 7.91 0.24
N SER A 391 20.47 8.61 1.34
CA SER A 391 20.74 10.05 1.45
C SER A 391 22.22 10.39 1.30
N GLN A 392 23.13 9.56 1.84
CA GLN A 392 24.58 9.76 1.65
C GLN A 392 24.98 9.64 0.18
N ILE A 393 24.44 8.65 -0.53
CA ILE A 393 24.70 8.43 -1.95
C ILE A 393 24.16 9.59 -2.80
N ILE A 394 22.93 10.05 -2.54
CA ILE A 394 22.33 11.21 -3.24
C ILE A 394 23.18 12.47 -3.01
N ASN A 395 23.60 12.73 -1.76
CA ASN A 395 24.46 13.87 -1.43
C ASN A 395 25.81 13.79 -2.17
N HIS A 396 26.36 12.58 -2.31
CA HIS A 396 27.56 12.34 -3.09
C HIS A 396 27.35 12.69 -4.58
N TRP A 397 26.27 12.23 -5.21
CA TRP A 397 25.94 12.59 -6.59
C TRP A 397 25.79 14.10 -6.78
N GLN A 398 25.07 14.77 -5.88
CA GLN A 398 24.93 16.23 -5.92
C GLN A 398 26.28 16.95 -5.77
N GLY A 399 27.18 16.41 -4.95
CA GLY A 399 28.55 16.91 -4.80
C GLY A 399 29.37 16.79 -6.08
N LEU A 400 29.26 15.66 -6.79
CA LEU A 400 29.91 15.46 -8.09
C LEU A 400 29.36 16.42 -9.14
N ILE A 401 28.03 16.56 -9.25
CA ILE A 401 27.39 17.46 -10.22
C ILE A 401 27.76 18.93 -9.97
N LYS A 402 27.92 19.35 -8.71
CA LYS A 402 28.34 20.72 -8.37
C LYS A 402 29.76 21.05 -8.81
N ARG A 403 30.60 20.03 -9.06
CA ARG A 403 31.99 20.19 -9.51
C ARG A 403 32.13 20.23 -11.04
N LEU A 404 31.05 19.91 -11.77
CA LEU A 404 30.96 20.00 -13.23
C LEU A 404 30.57 21.40 -13.67
#